data_AF-A0A0Q3KSS9-F1
#
_entry.id   AF-A0A0Q3KSS9-F1
#
_cell.length_a   1.000
_cell.length_b   1.000
_cell.length_c   1.000
_cell.angle_alpha   90.00
_cell.angle_beta   90.00
_cell.angle_gamma   90.00
#
_symmetry.space_group_name_H-M   'P 1'
#
loop_
_entity.id
_entity.type
_entity.pdbx_description
1 polymer ?
#
loop_
_entity_poly.entity_id
_entity_poly.type
_entity_poly.pdbx_seq_one_letter_code
_entity_poly.pdbx_strand_id
1 'polypeptide(L)'
;MGKKKYKKQLLNSLKSLGESELLLLKSMTNLMLEGELKKNNINFKDGDTFSFKDNIFDYSEDKNVRKLAKLRRKMLKTMNLIVVKNQFKDKEIKFLS
;
A
#
# COMPACT_ATOMS: atom_id res chain seq x y z
N MET A 1 32.65 -8.32 -4.89
CA MET A 1 31.59 -7.60 -5.65
C MET A 1 30.14 -8.06 -5.34
N GLY A 2 29.90 -9.26 -4.80
CA GLY A 2 28.54 -9.78 -4.56
C GLY A 2 27.66 -8.97 -3.58
N LYS A 3 28.21 -8.50 -2.46
CA LYS A 3 27.44 -7.77 -1.42
C LYS A 3 26.82 -6.45 -1.91
N LYS A 4 27.55 -5.67 -2.72
CA LYS A 4 27.05 -4.40 -3.31
C LYS A 4 25.95 -4.65 -4.35
N LYS A 5 26.12 -5.66 -5.21
CA LYS A 5 25.12 -6.06 -6.22
C LYS A 5 23.84 -6.55 -5.56
N TYR A 6 23.96 -7.36 -4.51
CA TYR A 6 22.82 -7.85 -3.72
C TYR A 6 22.05 -6.70 -3.06
N LYS A 7 22.76 -5.78 -2.39
CA LYS A 7 22.15 -4.58 -1.79
C LYS A 7 21.35 -3.76 -2.81
N LYS A 8 21.92 -3.52 -3.99
CA LYS A 8 21.23 -2.79 -5.08
C LYS A 8 19.95 -3.50 -5.51
N GLN A 9 19.97 -4.83 -5.62
CA GLN A 9 18.77 -5.59 -5.98
C GLN A 9 17.69 -5.53 -4.89
N LEU A 10 18.06 -5.60 -3.61
CA LEU A 10 17.11 -5.42 -2.51
C LEU A 10 16.42 -4.04 -2.56
N LEU A 11 17.17 -2.96 -2.85
CA LEU A 11 16.60 -1.62 -3.00
C LEU A 11 15.63 -1.55 -4.19
N ASN A 12 15.98 -2.16 -5.32
CA ASN A 12 15.08 -2.24 -6.48
C ASN A 12 13.80 -3.02 -6.14
N SER A 13 13.91 -4.16 -5.46
CA SER A 13 12.75 -4.95 -5.02
C SER A 13 11.87 -4.15 -4.07
N LEU A 14 12.45 -3.42 -3.11
CA LEU A 14 11.70 -2.54 -2.22
C LEU A 14 10.96 -1.44 -2.98
N LYS A 15 11.59 -0.85 -4.01
CA LYS A 15 10.95 0.16 -4.85
C LYS A 15 9.72 -0.40 -5.56
N SER A 16 9.85 -1.55 -6.22
CA SER A 16 8.73 -2.22 -6.89
C SER A 16 7.62 -2.63 -5.92
N LEU A 17 7.97 -3.05 -4.70
CA LEU A 17 7.01 -3.37 -3.66
C LEU A 17 6.25 -2.13 -3.18
N GLY A 18 6.92 -0.98 -3.03
CA GLY A 18 6.27 0.29 -2.70
C GLY A 18 5.29 0.75 -3.77
N GLU A 19 5.68 0.67 -5.04
CA GLU A 19 4.78 0.97 -6.17
C GLU A 19 3.56 0.03 -6.19
N SER A 20 3.77 -1.27 -5.95
CA SER A 20 2.71 -2.27 -5.89
C SER A 20 1.76 -2.06 -4.69
N GLU A 21 2.31 -1.67 -3.55
CA GLU A 21 1.56 -1.35 -2.33
C GLU A 21 0.64 -0.14 -2.56
N LEU A 22 1.13 0.90 -3.22
CA LEU A 22 0.34 2.08 -3.59
C LEU A 22 -0.78 1.74 -4.57
N LEU A 23 -0.51 0.88 -5.56
CA LEU A 23 -1.53 0.39 -6.49
C LEU A 23 -2.61 -0.40 -5.75
N LEU A 24 -2.24 -1.29 -4.83
CA LEU A 24 -3.19 -2.02 -4.00
C LEU A 24 -4.06 -1.09 -3.16
N LEU A 25 -3.47 -0.06 -2.55
CA LEU A 25 -4.22 0.95 -1.79
C LEU A 25 -5.26 1.63 -2.68
N LYS A 26 -4.86 2.13 -3.86
CA LYS A 26 -5.78 2.77 -4.81
C LYS A 26 -6.91 1.83 -5.25
N SER A 27 -6.58 0.58 -5.57
CA SER A 27 -7.59 -0.42 -5.96
C SER A 27 -8.59 -0.70 -4.84
N MET A 28 -8.12 -0.84 -3.59
CA MET A 28 -9.02 -1.03 -2.45
C MET A 28 -9.92 0.18 -2.21
N THR A 29 -9.37 1.39 -2.30
CA THR A 29 -10.14 2.63 -2.18
C THR A 29 -11.22 2.68 -3.25
N ASN A 30 -10.89 2.42 -4.51
CA ASN A 30 -11.86 2.45 -5.60
C ASN A 30 -12.96 1.40 -5.44
N LEU A 31 -12.60 0.17 -5.04
CA LEU A 31 -13.59 -0.89 -4.78
C LEU A 31 -14.53 -0.53 -3.62
N MET A 32 -13.98 0.06 -2.56
CA MET A 32 -14.75 0.49 -1.41
C MET A 32 -15.71 1.63 -1.78
N LEU A 33 -15.22 2.64 -2.50
CA LEU A 33 -16.03 3.74 -3.00
C LEU A 33 -17.11 3.25 -3.96
N GLU A 34 -16.80 2.37 -4.90
CA GLU A 34 -17.81 1.83 -5.82
C GLU A 34 -18.95 1.12 -5.06
N GLY A 35 -18.61 0.37 -4.01
CA GLY A 35 -19.59 -0.26 -3.13
C GLY A 35 -20.42 0.75 -2.33
N GLU A 36 -19.79 1.77 -1.75
CA GLU A 36 -20.46 2.81 -0.96
C GLU A 36 -21.36 3.71 -1.81
N LEU A 37 -20.89 4.12 -2.99
CA LEU A 37 -21.64 4.94 -3.94
C LEU A 37 -22.93 4.24 -4.37
N LYS A 38 -22.83 2.95 -4.70
CA LYS A 38 -23.99 2.12 -5.08
C LYS A 38 -25.01 1.97 -3.95
N LYS A 39 -24.56 1.88 -2.69
CA LYS A 39 -25.45 1.68 -1.54
C LYS A 39 -26.13 2.94 -1.07
N ASN A 40 -25.41 4.05 -1.08
CA ASN A 40 -25.86 5.29 -0.45
C ASN A 40 -26.34 6.34 -1.45
N ASN A 41 -26.38 6.00 -2.75
CA ASN A 41 -26.75 6.90 -3.85
C ASN A 41 -25.95 8.21 -3.81
N ILE A 42 -24.70 8.13 -3.34
CA ILE A 42 -23.80 9.27 -3.19
C ILE A 42 -23.31 9.64 -4.59
N ASN A 43 -23.31 10.93 -4.91
CA ASN A 43 -22.62 11.46 -6.08
C ASN A 43 -21.50 12.38 -5.58
N PHE A 44 -20.26 12.02 -5.86
CA PHE A 44 -19.13 12.92 -5.65
C PHE A 44 -19.15 14.02 -6.72
N LYS A 45 -18.93 15.27 -6.30
CA LYS A 45 -18.70 16.39 -7.21
C LYS A 45 -17.20 16.61 -7.38
N ASP A 46 -16.81 17.20 -8.50
CA ASP A 46 -15.42 17.59 -8.73
C ASP A 46 -14.95 18.54 -7.62
N GLY A 47 -13.85 18.18 -6.97
CA GLY A 47 -13.28 18.91 -5.83
C GLY A 47 -13.61 18.32 -4.45
N ASP A 48 -14.51 17.32 -4.37
CA ASP A 48 -14.79 16.64 -3.11
C ASP A 48 -13.56 15.87 -2.61
N THR A 49 -13.22 16.06 -1.34
CA THR A 49 -12.12 15.33 -0.69
C THR A 49 -12.69 14.34 0.31
N PHE A 50 -12.37 13.05 0.13
CA PHE A 50 -12.73 12.01 1.08
C PHE A 50 -11.49 11.57 1.87
N SER A 51 -11.61 11.53 3.19
CA SER A 51 -10.55 11.11 4.10
C SER A 51 -11.02 9.93 4.93
N PHE A 52 -10.25 8.85 4.93
CA PHE A 52 -10.52 7.68 5.73
C PHE A 52 -9.26 7.21 6.44
N LYS A 53 -9.44 6.57 7.59
CA LYS A 53 -8.36 5.91 8.31
C LYS A 53 -8.03 4.59 7.61
N ASP A 54 -6.75 4.21 7.62
CA ASP A 54 -6.29 2.98 6.96
C ASP A 54 -6.97 1.69 7.48
N ASN A 55 -7.40 1.69 8.73
CA ASN A 55 -8.11 0.57 9.33
C ASN A 55 -9.52 0.36 8.76
N ILE A 56 -10.07 1.30 7.98
CA ILE A 56 -11.41 1.19 7.39
C ILE A 56 -11.52 -0.04 6.48
N PHE A 57 -10.45 -0.41 5.77
CA PHE A 57 -10.44 -1.53 4.85
C PHE A 57 -10.56 -2.89 5.55
N ASP A 58 -10.22 -2.99 6.83
CA ASP A 58 -10.38 -4.23 7.61
C ASP A 58 -11.85 -4.55 7.89
N TYR A 59 -12.68 -3.50 7.96
CA TYR A 59 -14.09 -3.58 8.31
C TYR A 59 -14.99 -3.38 7.09
N SER A 60 -14.41 -3.18 5.90
CA SER A 60 -15.16 -3.10 4.65
C SER A 60 -16.07 -4.32 4.51
N GLU A 61 -17.31 -4.10 4.11
CA GLU A 61 -18.28 -5.19 3.88
C GLU A 61 -17.83 -6.13 2.76
N ASP A 62 -17.06 -5.62 1.78
CA ASP A 62 -16.48 -6.42 0.71
C ASP A 62 -15.36 -7.32 1.23
N LYS A 63 -15.56 -8.65 1.12
CA LYS A 63 -14.59 -9.67 1.51
C LYS A 63 -13.27 -9.54 0.73
N ASN A 64 -13.31 -9.08 -0.51
CA ASN A 64 -12.13 -8.92 -1.36
C ASN A 64 -11.28 -7.74 -0.88
N VAL A 65 -11.89 -6.61 -0.55
CA VAL A 65 -11.21 -5.47 0.08
C VAL A 65 -10.50 -5.90 1.36
N ARG A 66 -11.18 -6.67 2.23
CA ARG A 66 -10.55 -7.21 3.46
C ARG A 66 -9.35 -8.12 3.18
N LYS A 67 -9.41 -8.95 2.13
CA LYS A 67 -8.29 -9.82 1.73
C LYS A 67 -7.10 -9.00 1.22
N LEU A 68 -7.35 -7.98 0.39
CA LEU A 68 -6.33 -7.07 -0.12
C LEU A 68 -5.68 -6.28 1.02
N ALA A 69 -6.47 -5.81 2.00
CA ALA A 69 -5.96 -5.08 3.17
C ALA A 69 -4.99 -5.94 3.99
N LYS A 70 -5.35 -7.21 4.22
CA LYS A 70 -4.47 -8.19 4.89
C LYS A 70 -3.18 -8.43 4.12
N LEU A 71 -3.23 -8.54 2.79
CA LEU A 71 -2.04 -8.70 1.94
C LEU A 71 -1.13 -7.47 2.05
N ARG A 72 -1.70 -6.27 1.89
CA ARG A 72 -0.99 -5.00 1.99
C ARG A 72 -0.23 -4.86 3.31
N ARG A 73 -0.86 -5.20 4.44
CA ARG A 73 -0.17 -5.20 5.76
C ARG A 73 0.99 -6.16 5.84
N LYS A 74 0.84 -7.36 5.26
CA LYS A 74 1.95 -8.33 5.19
C LYS A 74 3.09 -7.79 4.33
N MET A 75 2.79 -7.11 3.23
CA MET A 75 3.79 -6.45 2.39
C MET A 75 4.55 -5.37 3.17
N LEU A 76 3.84 -4.42 3.80
CA LEU A 76 4.45 -3.36 4.60
C LEU A 76 5.33 -3.89 5.72
N LYS A 77 4.84 -4.90 6.47
CA LYS A 77 5.63 -5.55 7.53
C LYS A 77 6.90 -6.20 6.96
N THR A 78 6.78 -6.87 5.83
CA THR A 78 7.92 -7.54 5.18
C THR A 78 8.93 -6.55 4.64
N MET A 79 8.47 -5.47 4.00
CA MET A 79 9.33 -4.38 3.53
C MET A 79 10.10 -3.74 4.68
N ASN A 80 9.42 -3.44 5.79
CA ASN A 80 10.07 -2.90 6.99
C ASN A 80 11.12 -3.86 7.56
N LEU A 81 10.83 -5.17 7.61
CA LEU A 81 11.81 -6.18 8.04
C LEU A 81 13.04 -6.21 7.12
N ILE A 82 12.87 -6.07 5.81
CA ILE A 82 13.98 -6.01 4.85
C ILE A 82 14.83 -4.76 5.12
N VAL A 83 14.20 -3.60 5.29
CA VAL A 83 14.89 -2.33 5.60
C VAL A 83 15.70 -2.43 6.88
N VAL A 84 15.07 -2.87 7.98
CA VAL A 84 15.70 -2.96 9.30
C VAL A 84 16.84 -3.97 9.31
N LYS A 85 16.63 -5.18 8.78
CA LYS A 85 17.67 -6.23 8.76
C LYS A 85 18.90 -5.85 7.94
N ASN A 86 18.73 -5.04 6.89
CA ASN A 86 19.83 -4.60 6.03
C ASN A 86 20.39 -3.23 6.40
N GLN A 87 19.88 -2.59 7.47
CA GLN A 87 20.33 -1.29 7.98
C GLN A 87 20.43 -0.23 6.87
N PHE A 88 19.41 -0.15 6.01
CA PHE A 88 19.37 0.86 4.96
C PHE A 88 19.24 2.25 5.56
N LYS A 89 20.04 3.19 5.05
CA LYS A 89 19.97 4.60 5.48
C LYS A 89 18.72 5.25 4.87
N ASP A 90 18.15 6.24 5.54
CA ASP A 90 16.96 6.96 5.06
C ASP A 90 17.13 7.49 3.62
N LYS A 91 18.32 8.00 3.30
CA LYS A 91 18.66 8.46 1.95
C LYS A 91 18.57 7.37 0.87
N GLU A 92 18.73 6.10 1.24
CA GLU A 92 18.65 4.94 0.33
C GLU A 92 17.21 4.45 0.14
N ILE A 93 16.28 4.85 1.01
CA ILE A 93 14.87 4.42 1.01
C ILE A 93 13.89 5.58 0.83
N LYS A 94 14.35 6.77 0.43
CA LYS A 94 13.50 7.96 0.18
C LYS A 94 12.30 7.71 -0.73
N PHE A 95 12.37 6.72 -1.62
CA PHE A 95 11.27 6.34 -2.51
C PHE A 95 10.14 5.58 -1.80
N LEU A 96 10.31 5.21 -0.53
CA LEU A 96 9.29 4.59 0.33
C LEU A 96 8.59 5.60 1.27
N SER A 97 9.00 6.87 1.23
CA SER A 97 8.46 7.95 2.06
C SER A 97 7.37 8.73 1.36
#